data_AF-A0ABD0UTE3-F1
#
_entry.id   AF-A0ABD0UTE3-F1
#
_cell.length_a   1.000
_cell.length_b   1.000
_cell.length_c   1.000
_cell.angle_alpha   90.00
_cell.angle_beta   90.00
_cell.angle_gamma   90.00
#
_symmetry.space_group_name_H-M   'P 1'
#
loop_
_entity.id
_entity.type
_entity.pdbx_description
1 polymer ?
#
loop_
_entity_poly.entity_id
_entity_poly.type
_entity_poly.pdbx_seq_one_letter_code
_entity_poly.pdbx_strand_id
1 'polypeptide(L)'
;MDEKEEPGEQLQKEIEETTQRTKAALEKIVNVRLSAAQPKNVPTQSQESKYIKYKPLQQSSAFNSGAKERIIRMVEMLADPLEPPKFKHKRVPKASSSPPVPVMHSPPRPVTVKDQQDWKIPPCISNWKNPKGLHNSS
;
A
#
# COMPACT_ATOMS: atom_id res chain seq x y z
N MET A 1 -39.25 -19.76 -16.77
CA MET A 1 -39.63 -19.64 -15.36
C MET A 1 -38.41 -19.09 -14.66
N ASP A 2 -38.36 -17.77 -14.49
CA ASP A 2 -37.29 -17.09 -13.74
C ASP A 2 -37.33 -17.57 -12.29
N GLU A 3 -36.45 -18.49 -11.94
CA GLU A 3 -36.14 -18.81 -10.55
C GLU A 3 -35.51 -17.58 -9.93
N LYS A 4 -36.29 -16.88 -9.10
CA LYS A 4 -35.78 -15.94 -8.13
C LYS A 4 -34.93 -16.73 -7.13
N GLU A 5 -33.64 -16.85 -7.41
CA GLU A 5 -32.65 -17.23 -6.40
C GLU A 5 -32.86 -16.33 -5.16
N GLU A 6 -33.04 -16.97 -4.01
CA GLU A 6 -33.27 -16.31 -2.72
C GLU A 6 -32.08 -15.36 -2.40
N PRO A 7 -32.33 -14.14 -1.91
CA PRO A 7 -31.29 -13.11 -1.72
C PRO A 7 -30.16 -13.54 -0.77
N GLY A 8 -30.38 -14.56 0.07
CA GLY A 8 -29.36 -15.13 0.95
C GLY A 8 -28.30 -15.98 0.22
N GLU A 9 -28.66 -16.69 -0.85
CA GLU A 9 -27.73 -17.56 -1.59
C GLU A 9 -26.77 -16.74 -2.46
N GLN A 10 -27.28 -15.68 -3.09
CA GLN A 10 -26.48 -14.73 -3.86
C GLN A 10 -25.46 -14.01 -2.98
N LEU A 11 -25.87 -13.58 -1.79
CA LEU A 11 -24.98 -12.97 -0.81
C LEU A 11 -23.87 -13.94 -0.37
N GLN A 12 -24.21 -15.21 -0.13
CA GLN A 12 -23.22 -16.24 0.23
C GLN A 12 -22.21 -16.48 -0.89
N LYS A 13 -22.67 -16.52 -2.15
CA LYS A 13 -21.80 -16.66 -3.32
C LYS A 13 -20.86 -15.46 -3.49
N GLU A 14 -21.35 -14.24 -3.28
CA GLU A 14 -20.52 -13.02 -3.31
C GLU A 14 -19.47 -13.01 -2.19
N ILE A 15 -19.85 -13.44 -0.98
CA ILE A 15 -18.92 -13.59 0.15
C ILE A 15 -17.83 -14.62 -0.18
N GLU A 16 -18.20 -15.77 -0.75
CA GLU A 16 -17.25 -16.82 -1.12
C GLU A 16 -16.30 -16.35 -2.23
N GLU A 17 -16.81 -15.70 -3.28
CA GLU A 17 -15.99 -15.12 -4.36
C GLU A 17 -15.02 -14.06 -3.81
N THR A 18 -15.52 -13.15 -2.97
CA THR A 18 -14.70 -12.11 -2.34
C THR A 18 -13.64 -12.71 -1.43
N THR A 19 -13.99 -13.76 -0.70
CA THR A 19 -13.07 -14.51 0.17
C THR A 19 -11.97 -15.17 -0.65
N GLN A 20 -12.33 -15.88 -1.72
CA GLN A 20 -11.37 -16.55 -2.60
C GLN A 20 -10.44 -15.54 -3.28
N ARG A 21 -10.98 -14.42 -3.77
CA ARG A 21 -10.20 -13.33 -4.39
C ARG A 21 -9.21 -12.72 -3.39
N THR A 22 -9.66 -12.45 -2.18
CA THR A 22 -8.82 -11.86 -1.13
C THR A 22 -7.75 -12.85 -0.66
N LYS A 23 -8.11 -14.11 -0.47
CA LYS A 23 -7.19 -15.19 -0.13
C LYS A 23 -6.08 -15.33 -1.18
N ALA A 24 -6.44 -15.42 -2.47
CA ALA A 24 -5.47 -15.52 -3.55
C ALA A 24 -4.55 -14.29 -3.64
N ALA A 25 -5.07 -13.08 -3.34
CA ALA A 25 -4.26 -11.87 -3.30
C ALA A 25 -3.27 -11.87 -2.13
N LEU A 26 -3.70 -12.30 -0.94
CA LEU A 26 -2.85 -12.42 0.24
C LEU A 26 -1.76 -13.49 0.06
N GLU A 27 -2.11 -14.65 -0.50
CA GLU A 27 -1.16 -15.72 -0.80
C GLU A 27 -0.05 -15.24 -1.74
N LYS A 28 -0.38 -14.46 -2.78
CA LYS A 28 0.64 -13.86 -3.67
C LYS A 28 1.60 -12.96 -2.91
N ILE A 29 1.10 -12.12 -2.00
CA ILE A 29 1.94 -11.23 -1.19
C ILE A 29 2.84 -12.04 -0.26
N VAL A 30 2.30 -13.07 0.40
CA VAL A 30 3.04 -13.95 1.30
C VAL A 30 4.14 -14.70 0.54
N ASN A 31 3.84 -15.25 -0.64
CA ASN A 31 4.82 -15.95 -1.46
C ASN A 31 6.01 -15.06 -1.86
N VAL A 32 5.74 -13.78 -2.20
CA VAL A 32 6.80 -12.79 -2.47
C VAL A 32 7.64 -12.50 -1.23
N ARG A 33 7.04 -12.45 -0.04
CA ARG A 33 7.77 -12.25 1.22
C ARG A 33 8.61 -13.47 1.59
N LEU A 34 8.09 -14.67 1.39
CA LEU A 34 8.79 -15.92 1.66
C LEU A 34 9.97 -16.12 0.71
N SER A 35 9.81 -15.84 -0.58
CA SER A 35 10.90 -15.98 -1.56
C SER A 35 12.06 -15.01 -1.28
N ALA A 36 11.77 -13.79 -0.84
CA ALA A 36 12.78 -12.82 -0.42
C ALA A 36 13.50 -13.21 0.88
N ALA A 37 12.79 -13.86 1.82
CA ALA A 37 13.37 -14.29 3.09
C ALA A 37 14.26 -15.54 2.95
N GLN A 38 13.97 -16.41 1.99
CA GLN A 38 14.68 -17.68 1.76
C GLN A 38 15.17 -17.80 0.30
N PRO A 39 16.15 -16.98 -0.13
CA PRO A 39 16.56 -16.90 -1.54
C PRO A 39 17.26 -18.17 -2.07
N LYS A 40 17.81 -19.00 -1.18
CA LYS A 40 18.54 -20.23 -1.57
C LYS A 40 17.63 -21.40 -1.92
N ASN A 41 16.38 -21.39 -1.45
CA ASN A 41 15.48 -22.55 -1.54
C ASN A 41 14.48 -22.45 -2.70
N VAL A 42 14.46 -21.33 -3.43
CA VAL A 42 13.52 -21.11 -4.54
C VAL A 42 14.26 -21.25 -5.86
N PRO A 43 14.06 -22.34 -6.62
CA PRO A 43 14.60 -22.43 -7.97
C PRO A 43 13.97 -21.34 -8.83
N THR A 44 14.79 -20.46 -9.40
CA THR A 44 14.37 -19.50 -10.42
C THR A 44 14.01 -20.27 -11.68
N GLN A 45 12.73 -20.59 -11.85
CA GLN A 45 12.24 -21.26 -13.04
C GLN A 45 12.24 -20.24 -14.19
N SER A 46 13.15 -20.43 -15.15
CA SER A 46 13.23 -19.63 -16.38
C SER A 46 11.86 -19.62 -17.04
N GLN A 47 11.22 -18.45 -17.06
CA GLN A 47 9.93 -18.29 -17.73
C GLN A 47 10.11 -18.41 -19.24
N GLU A 48 9.13 -19.00 -19.92
CA GLU A 48 9.11 -19.05 -21.39
C GLU A 48 9.05 -17.64 -21.99
N SER A 49 9.62 -17.46 -23.18
CA SER A 49 9.68 -16.17 -23.84
C SER A 49 8.29 -15.66 -24.23
N LYS A 50 7.99 -14.40 -23.91
CA LYS A 50 6.67 -13.78 -24.16
C LYS A 50 6.72 -12.90 -25.40
N TYR A 51 5.75 -13.01 -26.30
CA TYR A 51 5.61 -12.12 -27.45
C TYR A 51 4.58 -11.04 -27.15
N ILE A 52 4.98 -9.78 -27.25
CA ILE A 52 4.12 -8.61 -27.02
C ILE A 52 3.95 -7.86 -28.34
N LYS A 53 2.70 -7.64 -28.73
CA LYS A 53 2.35 -6.79 -29.87
C LYS A 53 2.25 -5.34 -29.39
N TYR A 54 3.13 -4.48 -29.90
CA TYR A 54 3.21 -3.07 -29.53
C TYR A 54 2.87 -2.19 -30.74
N LYS A 55 1.93 -1.27 -30.53
CA LYS A 55 1.59 -0.22 -31.49
C LYS A 55 2.12 1.12 -30.96
N PRO A 56 3.17 1.70 -31.56
CA PRO A 56 3.70 2.98 -31.12
C PRO A 56 2.68 4.10 -31.34
N LEU A 57 2.63 5.06 -30.40
CA LEU A 57 1.75 6.23 -30.49
C LEU A 57 2.24 7.24 -31.54
N GLN A 58 3.56 7.40 -31.66
CA GLN A 58 4.18 8.20 -32.71
C GLN A 58 4.29 7.34 -33.99
N GLN A 59 3.43 7.61 -34.95
CA GLN A 59 3.39 6.91 -36.23
C GLN A 59 3.82 7.87 -37.35
N SER A 60 4.94 7.59 -38.00
CA SER A 60 5.33 8.23 -39.27
C SER A 60 5.87 7.16 -40.22
N SER A 61 5.80 7.40 -41.53
CA SER A 61 6.33 6.49 -42.55
C SER A 61 7.85 6.30 -42.46
N ALA A 62 8.57 7.23 -41.81
CA ALA A 62 10.01 7.14 -41.57
C ALA A 62 10.36 6.24 -40.38
N PHE A 63 9.41 5.94 -39.49
CA PHE A 63 9.64 5.09 -38.33
C PHE A 63 9.12 3.67 -38.55
N ASN A 64 9.76 2.70 -37.88
CA ASN A 64 9.38 1.28 -37.92
C ASN A 64 9.28 0.69 -39.34
N SER A 65 10.12 1.16 -40.27
CA SER A 65 10.13 0.73 -41.69
C SER A 65 8.76 0.79 -42.36
N GLY A 66 7.89 1.73 -41.95
CA GLY A 66 6.52 1.87 -42.47
C GLY A 66 5.50 0.89 -41.87
N ALA A 67 5.91 -0.03 -40.99
CA ALA A 67 5.00 -0.92 -40.29
C ALA A 67 4.27 -0.20 -39.15
N LYS A 68 2.96 -0.48 -39.00
CA LYS A 68 2.13 0.13 -37.96
C LYS A 68 2.35 -0.44 -36.56
N GLU A 69 2.88 -1.67 -36.48
CA GLU A 69 2.97 -2.46 -35.25
C GLU A 69 4.32 -3.18 -35.18
N ARG A 70 4.74 -3.56 -33.97
CA ARG A 70 5.98 -4.31 -33.68
C ARG A 70 5.64 -5.52 -32.83
N ILE A 71 6.28 -6.65 -33.10
CA ILE A 71 6.20 -7.84 -32.23
C ILE A 71 7.53 -7.94 -31.49
N ILE A 72 7.50 -7.86 -30.17
CA ILE A 72 8.68 -7.88 -29.30
C ILE A 72 8.69 -9.18 -28.51
N ARG A 73 9.78 -9.93 -28.60
CA ARG A 73 10.01 -11.10 -27.77
C ARG A 73 10.73 -10.69 -26.50
N MET A 74 10.04 -10.72 -25.37
CA MET A 74 10.59 -10.50 -24.04
C MET A 74 11.13 -11.81 -23.48
N VAL A 75 12.39 -11.80 -23.08
CA VAL A 75 13.08 -12.93 -22.45
C VAL A 75 13.67 -12.43 -21.14
N GLU A 76 13.50 -13.20 -20.07
CA GLU A 76 14.11 -12.90 -18.77
C GLU A 76 15.62 -13.15 -18.83
N MET A 77 16.42 -12.21 -18.32
CA MET A 77 17.86 -12.36 -18.26
C MET A 77 18.23 -13.35 -17.17
N LEU A 78 19.05 -14.36 -17.50
CA LEU A 78 19.53 -15.33 -16.53
C LEU A 78 20.38 -14.61 -15.46
N ALA A 79 19.93 -14.67 -14.21
CA ALA A 79 20.62 -14.09 -13.07
C ALA A 79 21.59 -15.11 -12.45
N ASP A 80 22.77 -14.65 -12.03
CA ASP A 80 23.74 -15.47 -11.32
C ASP A 80 23.26 -15.70 -9.87
N PRO A 81 23.08 -16.96 -9.43
CA PRO A 81 22.63 -17.28 -8.07
C PRO A 81 23.61 -16.84 -6.97
N LEU A 82 24.88 -16.57 -7.29
CA LEU A 82 25.90 -16.11 -6.34
C LEU A 82 26.13 -14.60 -6.36
N GLU A 83 25.45 -13.87 -7.25
CA GLU A 83 25.57 -12.42 -7.32
C GLU A 83 24.95 -11.76 -6.07
N PRO A 84 25.71 -10.95 -5.31
CA PRO A 84 25.16 -10.25 -4.14
C PRO A 84 24.18 -9.13 -4.55
N PRO A 85 23.33 -8.64 -3.61
CA PRO A 85 22.38 -7.56 -3.90
C PRO A 85 23.05 -6.28 -4.43
N LYS A 86 22.60 -5.81 -5.60
CA LYS A 86 23.19 -4.66 -6.32
C LYS A 86 22.98 -3.30 -5.63
N PHE A 87 21.94 -3.14 -4.82
CA PHE A 87 21.51 -1.84 -4.29
C PHE A 87 21.44 -1.82 -2.77
N LYS A 88 21.81 -0.68 -2.16
CA LYS A 88 21.69 -0.44 -0.71
C LYS A 88 20.29 0.05 -0.35
N HIS A 89 19.80 -0.31 0.84
CA HIS A 89 18.53 0.21 1.35
C HIS A 89 18.63 1.70 1.70
N LYS A 90 17.81 2.55 1.07
CA LYS A 90 17.70 3.98 1.36
C LYS A 90 16.42 4.26 2.15
N ARG A 91 16.51 4.96 3.27
CA ARG A 91 15.34 5.45 4.00
C ARG A 91 14.84 6.74 3.36
N VAL A 92 13.57 6.75 3.00
CA VAL A 92 12.88 7.92 2.45
C VAL A 92 11.83 8.41 3.46
N PRO A 93 11.57 9.72 3.56
CA PRO A 93 10.44 10.23 4.33
C PRO A 93 9.13 9.59 3.85
N LYS A 94 8.17 9.43 4.77
CA LYS A 94 6.85 8.94 4.40
C LYS A 94 6.20 9.92 3.43
N ALA A 95 5.57 9.40 2.37
CA ALA A 95 4.75 10.21 1.48
C ALA A 95 3.61 10.88 2.27
N SER A 96 3.10 12.00 1.75
CA SER A 96 1.88 12.62 2.30
C SER A 96 0.75 11.59 2.35
N SER A 97 -0.03 11.58 3.43
CA SER A 97 -1.21 10.74 3.53
C SER A 97 -2.24 11.11 2.46
N SER A 98 -3.22 10.23 2.24
CA SER A 98 -4.43 10.59 1.50
C SER A 98 -5.01 11.91 2.05
N PRO A 99 -5.67 12.73 1.20
CA PRO A 99 -6.30 13.94 1.66
C PRO A 99 -7.22 13.64 2.85
N PRO A 100 -7.27 14.51 3.87
CA PRO A 100 -8.12 14.29 5.02
C PRO A 100 -9.58 14.23 4.56
N VAL A 101 -10.29 13.18 5.00
CA VAL A 101 -11.72 13.06 4.72
C VAL A 101 -12.51 14.11 5.50
N PRO A 102 -13.62 14.65 4.94
CA PRO A 102 -14.47 15.58 5.65
C PRO A 102 -15.00 14.97 6.95
N VAL A 103 -14.82 15.70 8.05
CA VAL A 103 -15.29 15.23 9.36
C VAL A 103 -16.71 15.73 9.57
N MET A 104 -17.67 14.80 9.56
CA MET A 104 -19.11 15.10 9.71
C MET A 104 -19.49 15.19 11.19
N HIS A 105 -19.06 16.25 11.87
CA HIS A 105 -19.48 16.55 13.24
C HIS A 105 -20.91 17.09 13.28
N SER A 106 -21.62 16.86 14.40
CA SER A 106 -22.81 17.64 14.74
C SER A 106 -22.43 19.12 15.01
N PRO A 107 -23.39 20.06 15.03
CA PRO A 107 -23.11 21.44 15.44
C PRO A 107 -22.38 21.51 16.79
N PRO A 108 -21.41 22.42 16.96
CA PRO A 108 -20.70 22.58 18.23
C PRO A 108 -21.69 22.90 19.36
N ARG A 109 -21.59 22.16 20.47
CA ARG A 109 -22.35 22.47 21.68
C ARG A 109 -21.75 23.72 22.36
N PRO A 110 -22.56 24.66 22.86
CA PRO A 110 -22.03 25.81 23.59
C PRO A 110 -21.36 25.33 24.87
N VAL A 111 -20.15 25.83 25.13
CA VAL A 111 -19.40 25.56 26.36
C VAL A 111 -19.66 26.68 27.37
N THR A 112 -19.86 26.34 28.65
CA THR A 112 -19.99 27.35 29.70
C THR A 112 -18.62 27.76 30.24
N VAL A 113 -18.52 28.98 30.78
CA VAL A 113 -17.27 29.47 31.41
C VAL A 113 -16.89 28.58 32.59
N LYS A 114 -17.88 28.06 33.34
CA LYS A 114 -17.66 27.14 34.44
C LYS A 114 -17.00 25.85 33.96
N ASP A 115 -17.53 25.23 32.91
CA ASP A 115 -16.93 24.01 32.36
C ASP A 115 -15.47 24.27 31.98
N GLN A 116 -15.18 25.37 31.28
CA GLN A 116 -13.80 25.69 30.89
C GLN A 116 -12.85 25.87 32.09
N GLN A 117 -13.33 26.44 33.20
CA GLN A 117 -12.55 26.61 34.43
C GLN A 117 -12.33 25.27 35.14
N ASP A 118 -13.36 24.43 35.21
CA ASP A 118 -13.28 23.08 35.80
C ASP A 118 -12.29 22.19 35.03
N TRP A 119 -12.13 22.41 33.72
CA TRP A 119 -11.15 21.73 32.87
C TRP A 119 -9.75 22.38 32.89
N LYS A 120 -9.52 23.45 33.67
CA LYS A 120 -8.20 24.09 33.77
C LYS A 120 -7.29 23.32 34.71
N ILE A 121 -6.45 22.46 34.14
CA ILE A 121 -5.50 21.65 34.89
C ILE A 121 -4.33 22.52 35.40
N PRO A 122 -4.03 22.53 36.72
CA PRO A 122 -2.90 23.27 37.26
C PRO A 122 -1.54 22.76 36.75
N PRO A 123 -0.52 23.63 36.62
CA PRO A 123 0.81 23.19 36.26
C PRO A 123 1.37 22.22 37.31
N CYS A 124 1.97 21.13 36.86
CA CYS A 124 2.59 20.16 37.75
C CYS A 124 3.93 20.69 38.26
N ILE A 125 3.99 21.02 39.56
CA ILE A 125 5.24 21.36 40.26
C ILE A 125 5.69 20.08 40.98
N SER A 126 6.87 19.57 40.62
CA SER A 126 7.42 18.34 41.23
C SER A 126 8.58 18.67 42.16
N ASN A 127 8.64 18.00 43.32
CA ASN A 127 9.71 18.18 44.32
C ASN A 127 11.04 17.53 43.93
N TRP A 128 11.06 16.72 42.88
CA TRP A 128 12.24 15.94 42.47
C TRP A 128 12.83 16.37 41.13
N LYS A 129 12.01 16.85 40.19
CA LYS A 129 12.43 17.13 38.82
C LYS A 129 12.02 18.54 38.39
N ASN A 130 13.00 19.42 38.31
CA ASN A 130 12.87 20.77 37.76
C ASN A 130 13.87 20.97 36.61
N PRO A 131 13.61 20.42 35.41
CA PRO A 131 14.58 20.40 34.31
C PRO A 131 14.86 21.79 33.73
N LYS A 132 13.97 22.76 33.99
CA LYS A 132 14.11 24.15 33.55
C LYS A 132 14.62 25.09 34.65
N GLY A 133 14.92 24.58 35.85
CA GLY A 133 15.48 25.37 36.96
C GLY A 133 14.59 26.53 37.45
N LEU A 134 13.29 26.46 37.21
CA LEU A 134 12.35 27.52 37.59
C LEU A 134 12.35 27.72 39.10
N HIS A 135 12.67 28.93 39.56
CA HIS A 135 12.58 29.29 40.97
C HIS A 135 11.15 29.75 41.26
N ASN A 136 10.50 29.08 42.20
CA ASN A 136 9.18 29.48 42.69
C ASN A 136 9.40 30.36 43.93
N SER A 137 9.51 31.68 43.74
CA SER A 137 9.44 32.64 44.84
C SER A 137 7.99 32.72 45.32
N SER A 138 7.74 32.32 46.58
CA SER A 138 6.51 32.71 47.31
C SER A 138 6.66 34.09 47.88
#